data_AF-A0A7C2JBD1-F1
#
_entry.id   AF-A0A7C2JBD1-F1
#
_cell.length_a   1.000
_cell.length_b   1.000
_cell.length_c   1.000
_cell.angle_alpha   90.00
_cell.angle_beta   90.00
_cell.angle_gamma   90.00
#
_symmetry.space_group_name_H-M   'P 1'
#
loop_
_entity.id
_entity.type
_entity.pdbx_description
1 polymer ?
#
loop_
_entity_poly.entity_id
_entity_poly.type
_entity_poly.pdbx_seq_one_letter_code
_entity_poly.pdbx_strand_id
1 'polypeptide(L)'
;MKKKTILSILLGFTIMLAQNQQDIIQFGDYFYGSGLSFDVREARDQALEELTEQIAVCVAKSYEQKIQESKKQLNEDVKSILKTHSSATLKNVKTIKEPQDDGRINVFCYLSKQEVVKIFNERKQLIYDIYQKAKQNESAGNYAAALKLYYFSILLMNSLPEQNVVFQGINFTTDIPEKINQIIANVRFTPVNDKKISGSEREITLQITHNGAPVSMLDFTFWDGSNQVFVQGRDGLATFQLFGASAGFDNLKLNIKYAYYDARDEYNIIADLWDVVNKPTFNAAKSIRLKSKPASSEPVISQGTGGSNWNMKLEFKDEIPIAEKITQSAVQFLDVISFGNKSQILQKYSGDPFLCDKLLDYLAFNHPKPLSETIEAKVNKTKSGYELRKIRFLHNYPSINKQSTE
;
A
#
# COMPACT_ATOMS: atom_id res chain seq x y z
N MET A 1 -90.93 4.91 -9.66
CA MET A 1 -89.70 5.61 -10.08
C MET A 1 -88.49 4.77 -9.70
N LYS A 2 -87.73 4.30 -10.68
CA LYS A 2 -86.49 3.49 -10.53
C LYS A 2 -85.30 4.35 -10.97
N LYS A 3 -84.17 4.25 -10.26
CA LYS A 3 -82.76 4.17 -10.77
C LYS A 3 -81.82 4.32 -9.57
N LYS A 4 -81.21 3.22 -9.09
CA LYS A 4 -80.01 2.51 -9.59
C LYS A 4 -78.71 3.12 -9.06
N THR A 5 -78.22 2.50 -8.00
CA THR A 5 -76.84 2.47 -7.51
C THR A 5 -75.89 2.08 -8.65
N ILE A 6 -74.80 2.82 -8.84
CA ILE A 6 -73.66 2.40 -9.65
C ILE A 6 -72.42 2.53 -8.77
N LEU A 7 -71.89 1.38 -8.40
CA LEU A 7 -70.60 1.17 -7.74
C LEU A 7 -69.57 1.00 -8.87
N SER A 8 -68.66 1.97 -9.03
CA SER A 8 -67.56 1.86 -9.99
C SER A 8 -66.32 1.31 -9.29
N ILE A 9 -66.02 0.04 -9.58
CA ILE A 9 -64.78 -0.64 -9.20
C ILE A 9 -63.66 -0.12 -10.12
N LEU A 10 -62.72 0.64 -9.54
CA LEU A 10 -61.48 1.02 -10.20
C LEU A 10 -60.45 -0.10 -9.92
N LEU A 11 -60.35 -1.07 -10.82
CA LEU A 11 -59.34 -2.13 -10.74
C LEU A 11 -58.00 -1.53 -11.17
N GLY A 12 -57.14 -1.22 -10.20
CA GLY A 12 -55.76 -0.83 -10.43
C GLY A 12 -54.97 -2.01 -11.02
N PHE A 13 -54.67 -1.93 -12.31
CA PHE A 13 -53.64 -2.76 -12.94
C PHE A 13 -52.26 -2.25 -12.48
N THR A 14 -51.78 -2.74 -11.35
CA THR A 14 -50.34 -2.76 -11.09
C THR A 14 -49.74 -3.86 -11.93
N ILE A 15 -49.26 -3.54 -13.13
CA ILE A 15 -48.41 -4.45 -13.90
C ILE A 15 -47.08 -4.53 -13.14
N MET A 16 -46.96 -5.50 -12.24
CA MET A 16 -45.65 -6.04 -11.90
C MET A 16 -45.14 -6.71 -13.17
N LEU A 17 -44.25 -6.04 -13.91
CA LEU A 17 -43.50 -6.67 -14.98
C LEU A 17 -42.56 -7.70 -14.33
N ALA A 18 -43.05 -8.93 -14.19
CA ALA A 18 -42.17 -10.08 -14.07
C ALA A 18 -41.39 -10.17 -15.39
N GLN A 19 -40.11 -9.80 -15.39
CA GLN A 19 -39.24 -10.00 -16.55
C GLN A 19 -39.08 -11.51 -16.75
N ASN A 20 -39.64 -12.05 -17.83
CA ASN A 20 -39.46 -13.45 -18.21
C ASN A 20 -38.06 -13.64 -18.81
N GLN A 21 -37.40 -14.78 -18.55
CA GLN A 21 -36.09 -15.14 -19.12
C GLN A 21 -36.07 -14.93 -20.65
N GLN A 22 -37.16 -15.28 -21.34
CA GLN A 22 -37.28 -15.10 -22.80
C GLN A 22 -37.17 -13.63 -23.22
N ASP A 23 -37.77 -12.71 -22.48
CA ASP A 23 -37.71 -11.27 -22.78
C ASP A 23 -36.27 -10.76 -22.68
N ILE A 24 -35.55 -11.15 -21.62
CA ILE A 24 -34.15 -10.75 -21.38
C ILE A 24 -33.24 -11.20 -22.52
N ILE A 25 -33.45 -12.44 -23.00
CA ILE A 25 -32.71 -13.00 -24.13
C ILE A 25 -33.06 -12.26 -25.43
N GLN A 26 -34.35 -11.98 -25.66
CA GLN A 26 -34.85 -11.38 -26.90
C GLN A 26 -34.43 -9.92 -27.07
N PHE A 27 -34.41 -9.11 -26.01
CA PHE A 27 -34.03 -7.70 -26.09
C PHE A 27 -32.54 -7.48 -26.38
N GLY A 28 -31.67 -8.43 -26.00
CA GLY A 28 -30.24 -8.37 -26.31
C GLY A 28 -29.45 -7.28 -25.55
N ASP A 29 -30.07 -6.58 -24.60
CA ASP A 29 -29.44 -5.53 -23.76
C ASP A 29 -28.68 -6.07 -22.54
N TYR A 30 -28.72 -7.39 -22.35
CA TYR A 30 -28.16 -8.07 -21.20
C TYR A 30 -27.12 -9.10 -21.63
N PHE A 31 -26.12 -9.28 -20.78
CA PHE A 31 -25.39 -10.54 -20.70
C PHE A 31 -26.17 -11.46 -19.78
N TYR A 32 -26.14 -12.75 -20.07
CA TYR A 32 -26.82 -13.75 -19.23
C TYR A 32 -26.07 -15.08 -19.21
N GLY A 33 -26.43 -15.92 -18.26
CA GLY A 33 -26.00 -17.31 -18.19
C GLY A 33 -27.00 -18.13 -17.39
N SER A 34 -27.01 -19.44 -17.63
CA SER A 34 -27.91 -20.40 -17.02
C SER A 34 -27.13 -21.57 -16.44
N GLY A 35 -27.63 -22.13 -15.34
CA GLY A 35 -27.06 -23.31 -14.72
C GLY A 35 -28.15 -24.18 -14.12
N LEU A 36 -27.93 -25.50 -14.13
CA LEU A 36 -28.93 -26.48 -13.73
C LEU A 36 -28.27 -27.53 -12.85
N SER A 37 -28.60 -27.52 -11.56
CA SER A 37 -28.10 -28.48 -10.58
C SER A 37 -29.17 -28.79 -9.52
N PHE A 38 -28.96 -29.87 -8.77
CA PHE A 38 -29.68 -30.16 -7.53
C PHE A 38 -29.31 -29.20 -6.38
N ASP A 39 -28.15 -28.52 -6.43
CA ASP A 39 -27.77 -27.46 -5.48
C ASP A 39 -27.84 -26.07 -6.15
N VAL A 40 -28.54 -25.13 -5.51
CA VAL A 40 -28.76 -23.77 -6.01
C VAL A 40 -27.45 -22.99 -6.20
N ARG A 41 -26.44 -23.23 -5.36
CA ARG A 41 -25.14 -22.57 -5.45
C ARG A 41 -24.36 -23.09 -6.64
N GLU A 42 -24.35 -24.40 -6.85
CA GLU A 42 -23.70 -24.98 -8.03
C GLU A 42 -24.36 -24.50 -9.33
N ALA A 43 -25.69 -24.48 -9.38
CA ALA A 43 -26.42 -23.92 -10.52
C ALA A 43 -26.12 -22.42 -10.73
N ARG A 44 -25.97 -21.65 -9.65
CA ARG A 44 -25.57 -20.25 -9.73
C ARG A 44 -24.13 -20.09 -10.24
N ASP A 45 -23.21 -20.91 -9.79
CA ASP A 45 -21.80 -20.84 -10.21
C ASP A 45 -21.66 -21.12 -11.71
N GLN A 46 -22.40 -22.12 -12.22
CA GLN A 46 -22.50 -22.39 -13.67
C GLN A 46 -23.09 -21.19 -14.43
N ALA A 47 -24.19 -20.61 -13.94
CA ALA A 47 -24.81 -19.45 -14.57
C ALA A 47 -23.90 -18.22 -14.59
N LEU A 48 -23.12 -18.00 -13.52
CA LEU A 48 -22.13 -16.92 -13.46
C LEU A 48 -20.94 -17.17 -14.39
N GLU A 49 -20.51 -18.43 -14.55
CA GLU A 49 -19.46 -18.79 -15.51
C GLU A 49 -19.90 -18.46 -16.94
N GLU A 50 -21.09 -18.91 -17.36
CA GLU A 50 -21.61 -18.62 -18.71
C GLU A 50 -21.81 -17.10 -18.94
N LEU A 51 -22.38 -16.38 -17.96
CA LEU A 51 -22.50 -14.92 -18.01
C LEU A 51 -21.15 -14.24 -18.26
N THR A 52 -20.13 -14.72 -17.58
CA THR A 52 -18.76 -14.18 -17.65
C THR A 52 -18.12 -14.49 -19.00
N GLU A 53 -18.36 -15.69 -19.54
CA GLU A 53 -17.93 -16.06 -20.88
C GLU A 53 -18.57 -15.17 -21.96
N GLN A 54 -19.87 -14.86 -21.84
CA GLN A 54 -20.53 -13.93 -22.77
C GLN A 54 -19.91 -12.54 -22.73
N ILE A 55 -19.61 -12.02 -21.54
CA ILE A 55 -18.92 -10.73 -21.38
C ILE A 55 -17.55 -10.81 -22.05
N ALA A 56 -16.78 -11.87 -21.81
CA ALA A 56 -15.44 -12.07 -22.38
C ALA A 56 -15.43 -12.04 -23.90
N VAL A 57 -16.32 -12.81 -24.52
CA VAL A 57 -16.42 -12.89 -25.98
C VAL A 57 -16.82 -11.54 -26.58
N CYS A 58 -17.81 -10.86 -25.99
CA CYS A 58 -18.28 -9.56 -26.49
C CYS A 58 -17.19 -8.50 -26.41
N VAL A 59 -16.47 -8.47 -25.30
CA VAL A 59 -15.40 -7.54 -25.03
C VAL A 59 -14.19 -7.82 -25.94
N ALA A 60 -13.76 -9.08 -26.06
CA ALA A 60 -12.71 -9.49 -26.99
C ALA A 60 -13.05 -9.08 -28.44
N LYS A 61 -14.27 -9.36 -28.92
CA LYS A 61 -14.74 -8.93 -30.26
C LYS A 61 -14.68 -7.42 -30.45
N SER A 62 -15.05 -6.62 -29.44
CA SER A 62 -14.99 -5.15 -29.52
C SER A 62 -13.55 -4.61 -29.63
N TYR A 63 -12.56 -5.38 -29.16
CA TYR A 63 -11.13 -5.05 -29.26
C TYR A 63 -10.45 -5.62 -30.49
N GLU A 64 -10.86 -6.79 -30.99
CA GLU A 64 -10.44 -7.32 -32.29
C GLU A 64 -10.74 -6.36 -33.44
N GLN A 65 -11.84 -5.60 -33.33
CA GLN A 65 -12.16 -4.54 -34.30
C GLN A 65 -11.21 -3.33 -34.23
N LYS A 66 -10.41 -3.21 -33.16
CA LYS A 66 -9.50 -2.06 -32.91
C LYS A 66 -8.01 -2.41 -33.02
N ILE A 67 -7.62 -3.68 -33.05
CA ILE A 67 -6.21 -4.10 -33.12
C ILE A 67 -6.06 -5.24 -34.15
N GLN A 68 -5.31 -4.98 -35.22
CA GLN A 68 -4.78 -6.04 -36.09
C GLN A 68 -3.54 -6.62 -35.40
N GLU A 69 -3.69 -7.68 -34.60
CA GLU A 69 -2.69 -8.77 -34.44
C GLU A 69 -3.02 -9.74 -33.27
N SER A 70 -2.92 -11.05 -33.58
CA SER A 70 -2.97 -12.25 -32.69
C SER A 70 -4.30 -12.62 -31.98
N LYS A 71 -5.20 -13.30 -32.72
CA LYS A 71 -6.53 -13.76 -32.28
C LYS A 71 -6.60 -14.74 -31.10
N LYS A 72 -5.56 -15.53 -30.81
CA LYS A 72 -5.66 -16.64 -29.84
C LYS A 72 -5.28 -16.25 -28.42
N GLN A 73 -4.28 -15.39 -28.24
CA GLN A 73 -3.77 -15.01 -26.92
C GLN A 73 -4.72 -14.06 -26.18
N LEU A 74 -5.35 -13.11 -26.92
CA LEU A 74 -6.31 -12.16 -26.37
C LEU A 74 -7.52 -12.84 -25.71
N ASN A 75 -8.03 -13.94 -26.28
CA ASN A 75 -9.19 -14.64 -25.73
C ASN A 75 -8.90 -15.34 -24.40
N GLU A 76 -7.72 -15.95 -24.24
CA GLU A 76 -7.33 -16.62 -23.00
C GLU A 76 -7.03 -15.61 -21.88
N ASP A 77 -6.38 -14.49 -22.19
CA ASP A 77 -6.09 -13.42 -21.22
C ASP A 77 -7.37 -12.71 -20.76
N VAL A 78 -8.27 -12.37 -21.68
CA VAL A 78 -9.57 -11.76 -21.35
C VAL A 78 -10.44 -12.74 -20.57
N LYS A 79 -10.41 -14.03 -20.89
CA LYS A 79 -11.12 -15.07 -20.13
C LYS A 79 -10.55 -15.24 -18.73
N SER A 80 -9.23 -15.22 -18.56
CA SER A 80 -8.58 -15.27 -17.24
C SER A 80 -8.95 -14.04 -16.39
N ILE A 81 -8.82 -12.83 -16.95
CA ILE A 81 -9.16 -11.57 -16.28
C ILE A 81 -10.64 -11.54 -15.88
N LEU A 82 -11.54 -12.04 -16.73
CA LEU A 82 -12.98 -12.03 -16.47
C LEU A 82 -13.45 -13.14 -15.52
N LYS A 83 -12.88 -14.34 -15.60
CA LYS A 83 -13.11 -15.43 -14.64
C LYS A 83 -12.59 -15.07 -13.25
N THR A 84 -11.52 -14.29 -13.18
CA THR A 84 -11.03 -13.59 -11.98
C THR A 84 -12.04 -12.53 -11.47
N HIS A 85 -12.78 -11.89 -12.38
CA HIS A 85 -13.69 -10.76 -12.10
C HIS A 85 -15.08 -11.17 -11.62
N SER A 86 -15.54 -12.38 -11.98
CA SER A 86 -16.94 -12.82 -11.85
C SER A 86 -17.39 -12.97 -10.40
N SER A 87 -16.49 -13.33 -9.48
CA SER A 87 -16.77 -13.45 -8.05
C SER A 87 -16.62 -12.12 -7.28
N ALA A 88 -15.74 -11.22 -7.70
CA ALA A 88 -15.40 -10.01 -6.94
C ALA A 88 -16.08 -8.71 -7.42
N THR A 89 -16.40 -8.58 -8.72
CA THR A 89 -16.73 -7.27 -9.31
C THR A 89 -18.17 -7.12 -9.79
N LEU A 90 -18.89 -8.19 -10.13
CA LEU A 90 -20.25 -8.09 -10.65
C LEU A 90 -21.27 -7.84 -9.52
N LYS A 91 -21.21 -6.65 -8.89
CA LYS A 91 -22.00 -6.29 -7.69
C LYS A 91 -23.51 -6.19 -7.91
N ASN A 92 -24.00 -6.39 -9.13
CA ASN A 92 -25.40 -6.19 -9.52
C ASN A 92 -25.98 -7.31 -10.41
N VAL A 93 -25.45 -8.53 -10.31
CA VAL A 93 -26.03 -9.68 -11.04
C VAL A 93 -27.41 -10.00 -10.48
N LYS A 94 -28.43 -9.93 -11.35
CA LYS A 94 -29.79 -10.35 -11.03
C LYS A 94 -29.93 -11.85 -11.25
N THR A 95 -30.85 -12.48 -10.54
CA THR A 95 -31.03 -13.94 -10.57
C THR A 95 -32.50 -14.32 -10.61
N ILE A 96 -32.85 -15.21 -11.53
CA ILE A 96 -34.14 -15.91 -11.61
C ILE A 96 -33.88 -17.38 -11.25
N LYS A 97 -34.78 -17.99 -10.49
CA LYS A 97 -34.68 -19.40 -10.06
C LYS A 97 -35.97 -20.13 -10.42
N GLU A 98 -35.84 -21.25 -11.10
CA GLU A 98 -36.98 -22.04 -11.59
C GLU A 98 -36.77 -23.52 -11.26
N PRO A 99 -37.58 -24.12 -10.37
CA PRO A 99 -37.51 -25.55 -10.09
C PRO A 99 -37.93 -26.37 -11.32
N GLN A 100 -37.32 -27.53 -11.50
CA GLN A 100 -37.65 -28.50 -12.53
C GLN A 100 -38.35 -29.72 -11.92
N ASP A 101 -39.14 -30.43 -12.73
CA ASP A 101 -39.92 -31.60 -12.28
C ASP A 101 -39.05 -32.76 -11.76
N ASP A 102 -37.78 -32.80 -12.15
CA ASP A 102 -36.81 -33.83 -11.74
C ASP A 102 -36.04 -33.48 -10.45
N GLY A 103 -36.42 -32.38 -9.77
CA GLY A 103 -35.80 -31.93 -8.53
C GLY A 103 -34.55 -31.04 -8.70
N ARG A 104 -34.12 -30.78 -9.94
CA ARG A 104 -33.08 -29.78 -10.22
C ARG A 104 -33.65 -28.35 -10.19
N ILE A 105 -32.78 -27.37 -10.08
CA ILE A 105 -33.13 -25.95 -10.07
C ILE A 105 -32.35 -25.26 -11.19
N ASN A 106 -33.07 -24.65 -12.13
CA ASN A 106 -32.49 -23.76 -13.12
C ASN A 106 -32.24 -22.39 -12.45
N VAL A 107 -31.02 -21.89 -12.55
CA VAL A 107 -30.63 -20.56 -12.08
C VAL A 107 -30.19 -19.76 -13.28
N PHE A 108 -30.86 -18.63 -13.53
CA PHE A 108 -30.55 -17.71 -14.62
C PHE A 108 -29.99 -16.41 -14.05
N CYS A 109 -28.75 -16.12 -14.38
CA CYS A 109 -28.04 -14.90 -13.97
C CYS A 109 -27.98 -13.91 -15.13
N TYR A 110 -28.25 -12.64 -14.89
CA TYR A 110 -28.17 -11.62 -15.94
C TYR A 110 -27.70 -10.25 -15.43
N LEU A 111 -27.07 -9.50 -16.32
CA LEU A 111 -26.50 -8.18 -16.06
C LEU A 111 -26.64 -7.30 -17.30
N SER A 112 -27.04 -6.03 -17.12
CA SER A 112 -27.18 -5.14 -18.28
C SER A 112 -25.80 -4.81 -18.89
N LYS A 113 -25.73 -4.68 -20.22
CA LYS A 113 -24.51 -4.27 -20.91
C LYS A 113 -24.03 -2.89 -20.46
N GLN A 114 -24.95 -1.98 -20.15
CA GLN A 114 -24.64 -0.66 -19.62
C GLN A 114 -23.96 -0.72 -18.24
N GLU A 115 -24.38 -1.65 -17.38
CA GLU A 115 -23.76 -1.83 -16.06
C GLU A 115 -22.32 -2.34 -16.18
N VAL A 116 -22.03 -3.22 -17.15
CA VAL A 116 -20.66 -3.67 -17.44
C VAL A 116 -19.78 -2.50 -17.89
N VAL A 117 -20.27 -1.65 -18.80
CA VAL A 117 -19.56 -0.43 -19.24
C VAL A 117 -19.30 0.50 -18.07
N LYS A 118 -20.30 0.69 -17.19
CA LYS A 118 -20.17 1.51 -15.99
C LYS A 118 -19.07 1.00 -15.06
N ILE A 119 -19.04 -0.31 -14.77
CA ILE A 119 -18.00 -0.95 -13.95
C ILE A 119 -16.60 -0.67 -14.50
N PHE A 120 -16.39 -0.80 -15.82
CA PHE A 120 -15.09 -0.53 -16.42
C PHE A 120 -14.73 0.96 -16.42
N ASN A 121 -15.70 1.85 -16.62
CA ASN A 121 -15.47 3.30 -16.52
C ASN A 121 -15.14 3.73 -15.09
N GLU A 122 -15.83 3.19 -14.08
CA GLU A 122 -15.52 3.39 -12.66
C GLU A 122 -14.10 2.91 -12.33
N ARG A 123 -13.69 1.76 -12.90
CA ARG A 123 -12.32 1.24 -12.77
C ARG A 123 -11.28 2.21 -13.37
N LYS A 124 -11.52 2.73 -14.57
CA LYS A 124 -10.63 3.72 -15.21
C LYS A 124 -10.53 5.01 -14.40
N GLN A 125 -11.66 5.48 -13.86
CA GLN A 125 -11.67 6.64 -12.99
C GLN A 125 -10.85 6.38 -11.72
N LEU A 126 -11.00 5.22 -11.08
CA LEU A 126 -10.20 4.86 -9.91
C LEU A 126 -8.69 4.77 -10.23
N ILE A 127 -8.33 4.19 -11.37
CA ILE A 127 -6.93 4.16 -11.86
C ILE A 127 -6.39 5.59 -11.96
N TYR A 128 -7.15 6.49 -12.59
CA TYR A 128 -6.78 7.89 -12.73
C TYR A 128 -6.60 8.56 -11.36
N ASP A 129 -7.54 8.38 -10.44
CA ASP A 129 -7.47 9.01 -9.11
C ASP A 129 -6.27 8.52 -8.29
N ILE A 130 -5.99 7.22 -8.29
CA ILE A 130 -4.80 6.64 -7.63
C ILE A 130 -3.51 7.12 -8.30
N TYR A 131 -3.50 7.18 -9.63
CA TYR A 131 -2.36 7.68 -10.41
C TYR A 131 -2.04 9.15 -10.10
N GLN A 132 -3.05 10.02 -9.98
CA GLN A 132 -2.83 11.42 -9.60
C GLN A 132 -2.24 11.53 -8.18
N LYS A 133 -2.72 10.71 -7.23
CA LYS A 133 -2.12 10.63 -5.88
C LYS A 133 -0.67 10.14 -5.94
N ALA A 134 -0.35 9.19 -6.83
CA ALA A 134 1.02 8.72 -7.04
C ALA A 134 1.93 9.86 -7.52
N LYS A 135 1.50 10.64 -8.53
CA LYS A 135 2.25 11.82 -9.03
C LYS A 135 2.48 12.89 -7.98
N GLN A 136 1.49 13.13 -7.12
CA GLN A 136 1.64 14.07 -6.00
C GLN A 136 2.74 13.60 -5.03
N ASN A 137 2.75 12.31 -4.69
CA ASN A 137 3.78 11.73 -3.84
C ASN A 137 5.17 11.72 -4.52
N GLU A 138 5.23 11.41 -5.82
CA GLU A 138 6.46 11.49 -6.63
C GLU A 138 7.05 12.91 -6.56
N SER A 139 6.21 13.94 -6.79
CA SER A 139 6.62 15.34 -6.76
C SER A 139 7.07 15.81 -5.37
N ALA A 140 6.53 15.20 -4.31
CA ALA A 140 6.95 15.44 -2.93
C ALA A 140 8.21 14.65 -2.52
N GLY A 141 8.78 13.83 -3.42
CA GLY A 141 9.90 12.95 -3.11
C GLY A 141 9.55 11.76 -2.20
N ASN A 142 8.25 11.48 -1.98
CA ASN A 142 7.77 10.31 -1.27
C ASN A 142 7.61 9.14 -2.25
N TYR A 143 8.74 8.54 -2.61
CA TYR A 143 8.80 7.45 -3.57
C TYR A 143 8.24 6.14 -3.02
N ALA A 144 8.20 5.94 -1.70
CA ALA A 144 7.51 4.80 -1.10
C ALA A 144 6.02 4.79 -1.45
N ALA A 145 5.32 5.90 -1.19
CA ALA A 145 3.91 6.03 -1.51
C ALA A 145 3.65 6.08 -3.02
N ALA A 146 4.50 6.77 -3.79
CA ALA A 146 4.36 6.83 -5.25
C ALA A 146 4.44 5.43 -5.89
N LEU A 147 5.48 4.65 -5.57
CA LEU A 147 5.66 3.30 -6.11
C LEU A 147 4.51 2.36 -5.70
N LYS A 148 4.03 2.43 -4.45
CA LYS A 148 2.85 1.68 -4.00
C LYS A 148 1.64 1.97 -4.87
N LEU A 149 1.31 3.25 -5.05
CA LEU A 149 0.11 3.67 -5.76
C LEU A 149 0.22 3.36 -7.26
N TYR A 150 1.38 3.55 -7.88
CA TYR A 150 1.60 3.12 -9.26
C TYR A 150 1.42 1.61 -9.43
N TYR A 151 1.96 0.81 -8.52
CA TYR A 151 1.79 -0.64 -8.57
C TYR A 151 0.31 -1.04 -8.42
N PHE A 152 -0.42 -0.43 -7.49
CA PHE A 152 -1.86 -0.65 -7.32
C PHE A 152 -2.65 -0.26 -8.57
N SER A 153 -2.30 0.84 -9.23
CA SER A 153 -2.89 1.22 -10.51
C SER A 153 -2.66 0.15 -11.60
N ILE A 154 -1.50 -0.53 -11.63
CA ILE A 154 -1.29 -1.65 -12.57
C ILE A 154 -2.20 -2.83 -12.22
N LEU A 155 -2.40 -3.17 -10.95
CA LEU A 155 -3.30 -4.26 -10.58
C LEU A 155 -4.74 -3.98 -11.02
N LEU A 156 -5.21 -2.74 -10.86
CA LEU A 156 -6.51 -2.29 -11.37
C LEU A 156 -6.57 -2.32 -12.90
N MET A 157 -5.49 -1.90 -13.57
CA MET A 157 -5.40 -1.90 -15.02
C MET A 157 -5.45 -3.33 -15.58
N ASN A 158 -4.77 -4.27 -14.92
CA ASN A 158 -4.79 -5.70 -15.27
C ASN A 158 -6.14 -6.37 -14.98
N SER A 159 -7.07 -5.65 -14.35
CA SER A 159 -8.47 -6.07 -14.21
C SER A 159 -9.36 -5.52 -15.34
N LEU A 160 -8.86 -4.61 -16.17
CA LEU A 160 -9.57 -4.17 -17.35
C LEU A 160 -9.32 -5.17 -18.50
N PRO A 161 -10.32 -5.38 -19.36
CA PRO A 161 -10.13 -6.21 -20.55
C PRO A 161 -9.38 -5.48 -21.68
N GLU A 162 -9.10 -4.20 -21.51
CA GLU A 162 -8.39 -3.35 -22.47
C GLU A 162 -6.88 -3.63 -22.40
N GLN A 163 -6.28 -4.00 -23.54
CA GLN A 163 -4.81 -4.07 -23.63
C GLN A 163 -4.17 -2.69 -23.50
N ASN A 164 -4.83 -1.65 -24.03
CA ASN A 164 -4.33 -0.28 -24.02
C ASN A 164 -5.33 0.64 -23.29
N VAL A 165 -5.03 0.97 -22.04
CA VAL A 165 -5.92 1.74 -21.17
C VAL A 165 -5.61 3.23 -21.32
N VAL A 166 -6.39 3.90 -22.17
CA VAL A 166 -6.33 5.35 -22.38
C VAL A 166 -7.54 6.02 -21.73
N PHE A 167 -7.28 6.98 -20.84
CA PHE A 167 -8.34 7.72 -20.15
C PHE A 167 -7.86 9.12 -19.77
N GLN A 168 -8.71 10.13 -19.94
CA GLN A 168 -8.36 11.55 -19.69
C GLN A 168 -7.08 12.00 -20.40
N GLY A 169 -6.82 11.48 -21.62
CA GLY A 169 -5.64 11.80 -22.42
C GLY A 169 -4.33 11.12 -21.99
N ILE A 170 -4.36 10.24 -20.99
CA ILE A 170 -3.19 9.51 -20.49
C ILE A 170 -3.27 8.05 -20.95
N ASN A 171 -2.17 7.52 -21.47
CA ASN A 171 -2.00 6.10 -21.75
C ASN A 171 -1.37 5.40 -20.53
N PHE A 172 -2.20 4.83 -19.67
CA PHE A 172 -1.74 4.19 -18.42
C PHE A 172 -0.92 2.93 -18.64
N THR A 173 -1.17 2.19 -19.74
CA THR A 173 -0.42 0.98 -20.09
C THR A 173 1.07 1.27 -20.28
N THR A 174 1.42 2.48 -20.73
CA THR A 174 2.81 2.89 -20.97
C THR A 174 3.36 3.78 -19.86
N ASP A 175 2.59 4.76 -19.42
CA ASP A 175 3.06 5.80 -18.50
C ASP A 175 3.35 5.24 -17.09
N ILE A 176 2.53 4.34 -16.56
CA ILE A 176 2.71 3.81 -15.21
C ILE A 176 3.98 2.94 -15.09
N PRO A 177 4.21 1.94 -15.98
CA PRO A 177 5.46 1.19 -15.95
C PRO A 177 6.70 2.07 -16.18
N GLU A 178 6.60 3.07 -17.06
CA GLU A 178 7.68 4.04 -17.28
C GLU A 178 8.01 4.80 -15.97
N LYS A 179 6.99 5.30 -15.27
CA LYS A 179 7.16 6.00 -13.99
C LYS A 179 7.84 5.15 -12.92
N ILE A 180 7.41 3.90 -12.75
CA ILE A 180 8.05 2.96 -11.80
C ILE A 180 9.51 2.74 -12.17
N ASN A 181 9.79 2.47 -13.45
CA ASN A 181 11.16 2.23 -13.93
C ASN A 181 12.05 3.46 -13.77
N GLN A 182 11.55 4.66 -14.07
CA GLN A 182 12.29 5.92 -13.89
C GLN A 182 12.65 6.15 -12.42
N ILE A 183 11.71 5.98 -11.49
CA ILE A 183 11.97 6.13 -10.06
C ILE A 183 13.06 5.14 -9.62
N ILE A 184 12.88 3.86 -9.92
CA ILE A 184 13.84 2.81 -9.55
C ILE A 184 15.22 3.09 -10.18
N ALA A 185 15.26 3.48 -11.45
CA ALA A 185 16.50 3.73 -12.17
C ALA A 185 17.27 4.91 -11.59
N ASN A 186 16.59 5.92 -11.06
CA ASN A 186 17.19 7.17 -10.60
C ASN A 186 17.47 7.22 -9.09
N VAL A 187 16.95 6.27 -8.30
CA VAL A 187 17.36 6.10 -6.91
C VAL A 187 18.83 5.66 -6.81
N ARG A 188 19.57 6.28 -5.90
CA ARG A 188 20.95 5.95 -5.54
C ARG A 188 21.07 5.78 -4.03
N PHE A 189 21.80 4.75 -3.63
CA PHE A 189 22.19 4.50 -2.24
C PHE A 189 23.70 4.73 -2.10
N THR A 190 24.12 5.49 -1.10
CA THR A 190 25.53 5.77 -0.82
C THR A 190 25.81 5.57 0.66
N PRO A 191 26.67 4.62 1.05
CA PRO A 191 27.06 4.46 2.46
C PRO A 191 27.76 5.72 2.97
N VAL A 192 27.24 6.30 4.05
CA VAL A 192 27.80 7.47 4.72
C VAL A 192 28.27 7.17 6.15
N ASN A 193 27.72 6.11 6.78
CA ASN A 193 28.23 5.56 8.03
C ASN A 193 28.26 4.02 7.96
N ASP A 194 29.27 3.45 8.60
CA ASP A 194 29.53 2.02 8.66
C ASP A 194 30.32 1.73 9.94
N LYS A 195 29.59 1.48 11.03
CA LYS A 195 30.13 1.32 12.39
C LYS A 195 29.95 -0.11 12.85
N LYS A 196 31.06 -0.83 13.04
CA LYS A 196 31.04 -2.14 13.69
C LYS A 196 30.85 -1.95 15.19
N ILE A 197 29.73 -2.45 15.72
CA ILE A 197 29.39 -2.36 17.15
C ILE A 197 30.01 -3.55 17.89
N SER A 198 29.87 -4.75 17.33
CA SER A 198 30.45 -5.98 17.87
C SER A 198 30.81 -6.97 16.74
N GLY A 199 31.24 -8.18 17.09
CA GLY A 199 31.44 -9.25 16.11
C GLY A 199 30.17 -9.64 15.35
N SER A 200 28.99 -9.45 15.97
CA SER A 200 27.68 -9.88 15.46
C SER A 200 26.71 -8.72 15.21
N GLU A 201 27.17 -7.47 15.34
CA GLU A 201 26.34 -6.29 15.16
C GLU A 201 27.10 -5.17 14.45
N ARG A 202 26.49 -4.60 13.42
CA ARG A 202 27.05 -3.51 12.63
C ARG A 202 25.95 -2.55 12.22
N GLU A 203 26.18 -1.26 12.43
CA GLU A 203 25.25 -0.19 12.09
C GLU A 203 25.67 0.46 10.77
N ILE A 204 24.73 0.60 9.85
CA ILE A 204 24.92 1.17 8.53
C ILE A 204 23.99 2.37 8.38
N THR A 205 24.53 3.49 7.88
CA THR A 205 23.72 4.61 7.39
C THR A 205 23.96 4.81 5.91
N LEU A 206 22.87 4.81 5.14
CA LEU A 206 22.86 5.11 3.72
C LEU A 206 22.25 6.48 3.48
N GLN A 207 22.89 7.28 2.64
CA GLN A 207 22.25 8.39 1.95
C GLN A 207 21.46 7.86 0.76
N ILE A 208 20.24 8.35 0.60
CA ILE A 208 19.29 7.97 -0.44
C ILE A 208 18.93 9.22 -1.23
N THR A 209 19.22 9.20 -2.53
CA THR A 209 18.87 10.30 -3.44
C THR A 209 18.11 9.79 -4.64
N HIS A 210 17.31 10.67 -5.25
CA HIS A 210 16.70 10.49 -6.56
C HIS A 210 17.05 11.72 -7.41
N ASN A 211 17.69 11.51 -8.57
CA ASN A 211 18.22 12.59 -9.41
C ASN A 211 19.11 13.59 -8.63
N GLY A 212 19.90 13.08 -7.68
CA GLY A 212 20.80 13.88 -6.84
C GLY A 212 20.14 14.60 -5.67
N ALA A 213 18.80 14.69 -5.62
CA ALA A 213 18.07 15.26 -4.51
C ALA A 213 17.77 14.21 -3.42
N PRO A 214 17.83 14.55 -2.12
CA PRO A 214 17.38 13.69 -1.04
C PRO A 214 15.92 13.25 -1.23
N VAL A 215 15.63 11.97 -1.06
CA VAL A 215 14.24 11.47 -1.05
C VAL A 215 13.55 11.90 0.25
N SER A 216 12.25 12.20 0.23
CA SER A 216 11.49 12.41 1.47
C SER A 216 11.22 11.07 2.17
N MET A 217 10.84 10.04 1.40
CA MET A 217 10.59 8.70 1.93
C MET A 217 10.82 7.63 0.85
N LEU A 218 11.48 6.53 1.22
CA LEU A 218 11.69 5.36 0.37
C LEU A 218 11.77 4.11 1.23
N ASP A 219 11.02 3.07 0.86
CA ASP A 219 11.12 1.75 1.48
C ASP A 219 11.94 0.81 0.61
N PHE A 220 12.79 0.01 1.24
CA PHE A 220 13.57 -1.03 0.59
C PHE A 220 13.75 -2.21 1.52
N THR A 221 14.24 -3.31 0.96
CA THR A 221 14.55 -4.53 1.71
C THR A 221 15.97 -5.00 1.43
N PHE A 222 16.53 -5.79 2.33
CA PHE A 222 17.75 -6.56 2.10
C PHE A 222 17.63 -7.94 2.74
N TRP A 223 18.47 -8.89 2.33
CA TRP A 223 18.58 -10.19 2.96
C TRP A 223 19.69 -10.16 4.01
N ASP A 224 19.41 -10.54 5.26
CA ASP A 224 20.40 -10.53 6.35
C ASP A 224 21.13 -11.87 6.55
N GLY A 225 20.90 -12.82 5.64
CA GLY A 225 21.38 -14.21 5.74
C GLY A 225 20.29 -15.19 6.14
N SER A 226 19.25 -14.74 6.85
CA SER A 226 18.17 -15.58 7.36
C SER A 226 16.77 -15.07 7.01
N ASN A 227 16.58 -13.75 6.98
CA ASN A 227 15.31 -13.08 6.76
C ASN A 227 15.44 -11.93 5.76
N GLN A 228 14.30 -11.58 5.15
CA GLN A 228 14.16 -10.31 4.46
C GLN A 228 13.87 -9.22 5.50
N VAL A 229 14.75 -8.24 5.58
CA VAL A 229 14.63 -7.09 6.48
C VAL A 229 14.06 -5.91 5.70
N PHE A 230 12.98 -5.33 6.21
CA PHE A 230 12.40 -4.10 5.68
C PHE A 230 13.04 -2.88 6.31
N VAL A 231 13.39 -1.88 5.51
CA VAL A 231 13.96 -0.61 5.94
C VAL A 231 13.19 0.54 5.33
N GLN A 232 12.78 1.48 6.18
CA GLN A 232 12.24 2.77 5.75
C GLN A 232 13.30 3.86 5.89
N GLY A 233 13.64 4.49 4.76
CA GLY A 233 14.44 5.70 4.71
C GLY A 233 13.58 6.96 4.71
N ARG A 234 14.04 8.00 5.39
CA ARG A 234 13.37 9.29 5.55
C ARG A 234 14.37 10.43 5.42
N ASP A 235 13.96 11.52 4.79
CA ASP A 235 14.76 12.75 4.61
C ASP A 235 16.17 12.48 4.05
N GLY A 236 16.23 11.59 3.06
CA GLY A 236 17.43 11.22 2.34
C GLY A 236 18.37 10.29 3.08
N LEU A 237 17.96 9.72 4.22
CA LEU A 237 18.81 8.84 5.02
C LEU A 237 18.04 7.60 5.49
N ALA A 238 18.74 6.47 5.55
CA ALA A 238 18.27 5.27 6.24
C ALA A 238 19.40 4.74 7.11
N THR A 239 19.16 4.65 8.41
CA THR A 239 20.04 3.93 9.34
C THR A 239 19.38 2.62 9.72
N PHE A 240 20.16 1.53 9.72
CA PHE A 240 19.71 0.19 10.11
C PHE A 240 20.89 -0.64 10.59
N GLN A 241 20.58 -1.72 11.29
CA GLN A 241 21.55 -2.66 11.84
C GLN A 241 21.54 -3.97 11.08
N LEU A 242 22.74 -4.52 10.91
CA LEU A 242 23.03 -5.86 10.46
C LEU A 242 23.33 -6.71 11.70
N PHE A 243 22.67 -7.86 11.82
CA PHE A 243 22.80 -8.78 12.94
C PHE A 243 23.33 -10.15 12.49
N GLY A 244 24.06 -10.82 13.38
CA GLY A 244 24.57 -12.16 13.16
C GLY A 244 25.47 -12.24 11.93
N ALA A 245 25.15 -13.14 11.01
CA ALA A 245 25.94 -13.35 9.79
C ALA A 245 26.03 -12.10 8.90
N SER A 246 24.97 -11.28 8.83
CA SER A 246 24.98 -10.06 8.01
C SER A 246 25.98 -9.01 8.48
N ALA A 247 26.38 -9.02 9.76
CA ALA A 247 27.38 -8.07 10.26
C ALA A 247 28.72 -8.18 9.51
N GLY A 248 29.02 -9.38 8.97
CA GLY A 248 30.21 -9.66 8.16
C GLY A 248 30.07 -9.34 6.67
N PHE A 249 28.93 -8.82 6.18
CA PHE A 249 28.75 -8.58 4.75
C PHE A 249 29.59 -7.41 4.25
N ASP A 250 30.32 -7.61 3.16
CA ASP A 250 31.03 -6.54 2.44
C ASP A 250 30.17 -5.90 1.34
N ASN A 251 29.15 -6.61 0.87
CA ASN A 251 28.20 -6.13 -0.13
C ASN A 251 26.78 -6.39 0.35
N LEU A 252 25.90 -5.41 0.15
CA LEU A 252 24.49 -5.54 0.46
C LEU A 252 23.68 -5.41 -0.83
N LYS A 253 22.83 -6.40 -1.10
CA LYS A 253 21.85 -6.34 -2.18
C LYS A 253 20.54 -5.80 -1.60
N LEU A 254 20.25 -4.56 -1.96
CA LEU A 254 19.01 -3.87 -1.64
C LEU A 254 17.97 -4.15 -2.72
N ASN A 255 16.69 -4.11 -2.35
CA ASN A 255 15.57 -4.19 -3.27
C ASN A 255 14.54 -3.11 -2.91
N ILE A 256 14.33 -2.14 -3.81
CA ILE A 256 13.37 -1.04 -3.60
C ILE A 256 11.95 -1.62 -3.58
N LYS A 257 11.17 -1.34 -2.52
CA LYS A 257 9.83 -1.88 -2.37
C LYS A 257 8.84 -1.15 -3.28
N TYR A 258 8.15 -1.90 -4.13
CA TYR A 258 7.07 -1.40 -4.99
C TYR A 258 5.76 -2.18 -4.84
N ALA A 259 5.83 -3.48 -4.49
CA ALA A 259 4.66 -4.33 -4.26
C ALA A 259 4.35 -4.38 -2.75
N TYR A 260 3.39 -3.58 -2.29
CA TYR A 260 3.02 -3.44 -0.87
C TYR A 260 1.85 -4.36 -0.50
N TYR A 261 2.13 -5.66 -0.36
CA TYR A 261 1.11 -6.66 0.01
C TYR A 261 0.40 -6.34 1.34
N ASP A 262 1.17 -5.83 2.30
CA ASP A 262 0.73 -5.37 3.62
C ASP A 262 -0.24 -4.19 3.56
N ALA A 263 -0.27 -3.46 2.45
CA ALA A 263 -1.13 -2.29 2.25
C ALA A 263 -2.30 -2.55 1.29
N ARG A 264 -2.51 -3.80 0.82
CA ARG A 264 -3.55 -4.10 -0.18
C ARG A 264 -4.97 -3.81 0.32
N ASP A 265 -5.19 -3.96 1.62
CA ASP A 265 -6.49 -3.74 2.27
C ASP A 265 -6.84 -2.25 2.43
N GLU A 266 -5.91 -1.31 2.11
CA GLU A 266 -6.21 0.12 2.02
C GLU A 266 -7.26 0.43 0.92
N TYR A 267 -7.35 -0.44 -0.09
CA TYR A 267 -8.36 -0.40 -1.13
C TYR A 267 -8.96 -1.81 -1.26
N ASN A 268 -10.20 -2.02 -0.81
CA ASN A 268 -10.85 -3.34 -0.85
C ASN A 268 -10.71 -4.03 -2.21
N ILE A 269 -10.83 -3.25 -3.29
CA ILE A 269 -10.71 -3.80 -4.64
C ILE A 269 -9.28 -4.25 -5.01
N ILE A 270 -8.25 -3.66 -4.43
CA ILE A 270 -6.86 -4.14 -4.59
C ILE A 270 -6.67 -5.45 -3.84
N ALA A 271 -7.26 -5.59 -2.64
CA ALA A 271 -7.25 -6.85 -1.91
C ALA A 271 -7.93 -7.97 -2.72
N ASP A 272 -9.12 -7.71 -3.26
CA ASP A 272 -9.86 -8.65 -4.10
C ASP A 272 -9.07 -9.07 -5.35
N LEU A 273 -8.30 -8.14 -5.94
CA LEU A 273 -7.53 -8.39 -7.15
C LEU A 273 -6.17 -9.07 -6.91
N TRP A 274 -5.65 -9.01 -5.68
CA TRP A 274 -4.24 -9.30 -5.43
C TRP A 274 -3.79 -10.68 -5.90
N ASP A 275 -4.62 -11.69 -5.67
CA ASP A 275 -4.30 -13.10 -5.96
C ASP A 275 -4.73 -13.55 -7.34
N VAL A 276 -5.47 -12.71 -8.06
CA VAL A 276 -6.23 -13.11 -9.24
C VAL A 276 -5.79 -12.38 -10.51
N VAL A 277 -5.10 -11.24 -10.40
CA VAL A 277 -4.51 -10.54 -11.55
C VAL A 277 -3.01 -10.85 -11.69
N ASN A 278 -2.50 -10.69 -12.91
CA ASN A 278 -1.07 -10.75 -13.18
C ASN A 278 -0.34 -9.64 -12.39
N LYS A 279 0.71 -10.04 -11.68
CA LYS A 279 1.57 -9.16 -10.89
C LYS A 279 2.87 -8.91 -11.65
N PRO A 280 3.10 -7.71 -12.21
CA PRO A 280 4.34 -7.42 -12.93
C PRO A 280 5.53 -7.38 -11.98
N THR A 281 6.72 -7.67 -12.51
CA THR A 281 7.97 -7.55 -11.78
C THR A 281 8.81 -6.42 -12.35
N PHE A 282 9.53 -5.72 -11.48
CA PHE A 282 10.42 -4.62 -11.85
C PHE A 282 11.82 -4.89 -11.31
N ASN A 283 12.85 -4.48 -12.07
CA ASN A 283 14.24 -4.65 -11.64
C ASN A 283 14.61 -3.59 -10.58
N ALA A 284 14.20 -3.84 -9.35
CA ALA A 284 14.38 -2.95 -8.20
C ALA A 284 15.67 -3.20 -7.41
N ALA A 285 16.52 -4.13 -7.85
CA ALA A 285 17.73 -4.51 -7.13
C ALA A 285 18.83 -3.43 -7.25
N LYS A 286 19.47 -3.10 -6.13
CA LYS A 286 20.64 -2.22 -6.06
C LYS A 286 21.72 -2.89 -5.21
N SER A 287 22.93 -3.01 -5.73
CA SER A 287 24.07 -3.52 -4.96
C SER A 287 24.89 -2.36 -4.43
N ILE A 288 25.19 -2.39 -3.13
CA ILE A 288 26.11 -1.44 -2.51
C ILE A 288 27.28 -2.17 -1.88
N ARG A 289 28.46 -1.56 -1.95
CA ARG A 289 29.66 -2.05 -1.25
C ARG A 289 29.78 -1.31 0.07
N LEU A 290 29.82 -2.06 1.16
CA LEU A 290 30.06 -1.54 2.49
C LEU A 290 31.57 -1.37 2.67
N LYS A 291 31.98 -0.24 3.25
CA LYS A 291 33.39 0.05 3.54
C LYS A 291 33.51 0.06 5.06
N SER A 292 33.71 -1.13 5.63
CA SER A 292 33.97 -1.28 7.06
C SER A 292 35.06 -0.30 7.47
N LYS A 293 34.70 0.72 8.24
CA LYS A 293 35.70 1.41 9.06
C LYS A 293 35.86 0.55 10.31
N PRO A 294 37.08 0.13 10.68
CA PRO A 294 37.29 -0.48 11.98
C PRO A 294 36.72 0.49 13.03
N ALA A 295 36.10 -0.07 14.08
CA ALA A 295 35.56 0.71 15.18
C ALA A 295 36.61 1.75 15.57
N SER A 296 36.36 3.04 15.28
CA SER A 296 37.19 4.06 15.89
C SER A 296 37.03 3.84 17.38
N SER A 297 38.15 3.55 18.05
CA SER A 297 38.28 3.70 19.48
C SER A 297 38.03 5.16 19.82
N GLU A 298 36.77 5.59 19.75
CA GLU A 298 36.30 6.66 20.61
C GLU A 298 36.58 6.16 22.02
N PRO A 299 37.25 6.97 22.85
CA PRO A 299 37.68 6.53 24.16
C PRO A 299 36.45 6.00 24.88
N VAL A 300 36.58 4.81 25.47
CA VAL A 300 35.70 4.39 26.56
C VAL A 300 35.89 5.44 27.65
N ILE A 301 35.05 6.47 27.64
CA ILE A 301 34.97 7.42 28.73
C ILE A 301 34.38 6.62 29.89
N SER A 302 35.23 6.37 30.87
CA SER A 302 34.90 5.79 32.15
C SER A 302 33.63 6.43 32.70
N GLN A 303 32.73 5.57 33.19
CA GLN A 303 31.53 5.95 33.93
C GLN A 303 31.86 7.03 34.99
N GLY A 304 31.39 8.25 34.73
CA GLY A 304 31.21 9.28 35.73
C GLY A 304 29.79 9.18 36.26
N THR A 305 29.67 8.97 37.56
CA THR A 305 28.41 9.14 38.29
C THR A 305 27.90 10.56 38.13
N GLY A 306 26.76 10.73 37.45
CA GLY A 306 25.95 11.97 37.48
C GLY A 306 26.31 13.04 36.44
N GLY A 307 25.81 12.90 35.22
CA GLY A 307 25.81 13.94 34.18
C GLY A 307 25.55 13.30 32.81
N SER A 308 24.49 13.68 32.12
CA SER A 308 24.08 13.09 30.84
C SER A 308 25.12 13.34 29.73
N ASN A 309 25.45 12.34 28.92
CA ASN A 309 26.42 12.43 27.81
C ASN A 309 25.89 13.16 26.55
N TRP A 310 24.66 13.69 26.57
CA TRP A 310 24.04 14.30 25.39
C TRP A 310 24.56 15.72 25.12
N ASN A 311 25.02 15.96 23.89
CA ASN A 311 25.38 17.30 23.42
C ASN A 311 24.25 17.87 22.55
N MET A 312 23.50 18.84 23.07
CA MET A 312 22.37 19.45 22.37
C MET A 312 22.79 20.75 21.65
N LYS A 313 22.63 20.80 20.33
CA LYS A 313 22.72 22.02 19.53
C LYS A 313 21.33 22.39 19.03
N LEU A 314 20.82 23.53 19.50
CA LEU A 314 19.49 24.03 19.13
C LEU A 314 19.57 25.05 17.98
N GLU A 315 18.83 24.80 16.91
CA GLU A 315 18.61 25.73 15.79
C GLU A 315 17.27 26.46 16.00
N PHE A 316 17.28 27.79 16.06
CA PHE A 316 16.07 28.61 16.21
C PHE A 316 16.14 29.90 15.38
N LYS A 317 14.98 30.36 14.91
CA LYS A 317 14.86 31.58 14.07
C LYS A 317 14.91 32.88 14.87
N ASP A 318 14.31 32.86 16.06
CA ASP A 318 14.20 33.99 16.97
C ASP A 318 14.76 33.57 18.34
N GLU A 319 15.15 34.54 19.16
CA GLU A 319 15.62 34.27 20.52
C GLU A 319 14.56 33.50 21.34
N ILE A 320 14.99 32.45 22.05
CA ILE A 320 14.11 31.58 22.83
C ILE A 320 14.44 31.74 24.32
N PRO A 321 13.62 32.47 25.10
CA PRO A 321 13.86 32.71 26.52
C PRO A 321 13.91 31.44 27.38
N ILE A 322 13.35 30.33 26.88
CA ILE A 322 13.27 29.06 27.60
C ILE A 322 14.18 27.98 27.00
N ALA A 323 15.18 28.34 26.18
CA ALA A 323 16.06 27.39 25.49
C ALA A 323 16.70 26.38 26.45
N GLU A 324 17.17 26.84 27.60
CA GLU A 324 17.76 25.98 28.64
C GLU A 324 16.76 24.94 29.16
N LYS A 325 15.51 25.35 29.42
CA LYS A 325 14.45 24.43 29.89
C LYS A 325 14.09 23.39 28.83
N ILE A 326 14.08 23.78 27.55
CA ILE A 326 13.87 22.86 26.43
C ILE A 326 15.01 21.84 26.37
N THR A 327 16.27 22.29 26.48
CA THR A 327 17.45 21.42 26.52
C THR A 327 17.37 20.42 27.67
N GLN A 328 17.11 20.88 28.89
CA GLN A 328 17.00 20.02 30.07
C GLN A 328 15.89 18.95 29.90
N SER A 329 14.73 19.37 29.39
CA SER A 329 13.61 18.44 29.16
C SER A 329 13.93 17.41 28.07
N ALA A 330 14.61 17.82 26.99
CA ALA A 330 15.03 16.93 25.91
C ALA A 330 16.09 15.91 26.38
N VAL A 331 17.08 16.36 27.15
CA VAL A 331 18.10 15.50 27.76
C VAL A 331 17.47 14.48 28.70
N GLN A 332 16.52 14.91 29.55
CA GLN A 332 15.78 13.99 30.42
C GLN A 332 15.02 12.94 29.63
N PHE A 333 14.36 13.33 28.55
CA PHE A 333 13.68 12.39 27.64
C PHE A 333 14.68 11.40 27.03
N LEU A 334 15.79 11.89 26.50
CA LEU A 334 16.83 11.06 25.87
C LEU A 334 17.43 10.07 26.86
N ASP A 335 17.76 10.48 28.08
CA ASP A 335 18.26 9.57 29.12
C ASP A 335 17.27 8.42 29.36
N VAL A 336 16.01 8.75 29.58
CA VAL A 336 14.99 7.76 29.94
C VAL A 336 14.73 6.78 28.79
N ILE A 337 14.70 7.28 27.55
CA ILE A 337 14.45 6.46 26.36
C ILE A 337 15.66 5.60 26.00
N SER A 338 16.87 6.14 26.05
CA SER A 338 18.08 5.44 25.58
C SER A 338 18.49 4.27 26.46
N PHE A 339 18.21 4.36 27.76
CA PHE A 339 18.51 3.28 28.71
C PHE A 339 17.35 2.28 28.86
N GLY A 340 16.23 2.48 28.16
CA GLY A 340 15.06 1.60 28.23
C GLY A 340 14.49 1.43 29.66
N ASN A 341 14.72 2.41 30.54
CA ASN A 341 14.48 2.25 31.96
C ASN A 341 13.03 2.60 32.32
N LYS A 342 12.14 1.60 32.21
CA LYS A 342 10.71 1.73 32.56
C LYS A 342 10.49 2.31 33.96
N SER A 343 11.31 1.93 34.93
CA SER A 343 11.23 2.45 36.30
C SER A 343 11.53 3.95 36.37
N GLN A 344 12.48 4.44 35.57
CA GLN A 344 12.74 5.88 35.46
C GLN A 344 11.62 6.63 34.74
N ILE A 345 10.94 6.03 33.75
CA ILE A 345 9.74 6.63 33.16
C ILE A 345 8.69 6.83 34.25
N LEU A 346 8.35 5.76 34.97
CA LEU A 346 7.34 5.77 36.03
C LEU A 346 7.69 6.81 37.11
N GLN A 347 8.96 6.92 37.48
CA GLN A 347 9.40 7.91 38.46
C GLN A 347 9.27 9.35 37.92
N LYS A 348 9.86 9.62 36.75
CA LYS A 348 10.02 11.00 36.22
C LYS A 348 8.76 11.57 35.56
N TYR A 349 7.85 10.72 35.10
CA TYR A 349 6.62 11.12 34.40
C TYR A 349 5.34 10.71 35.15
N SER A 350 5.43 10.32 36.43
CA SER A 350 4.27 9.98 37.29
C SER A 350 3.21 11.08 37.37
N GLY A 351 3.60 12.35 37.23
CA GLY A 351 2.68 13.50 37.24
C GLY A 351 1.86 13.69 35.96
N ASP A 352 2.17 12.94 34.90
CA ASP A 352 1.44 12.96 33.62
C ASP A 352 1.16 11.51 33.18
N PRO A 353 0.05 10.91 33.63
CA PRO A 353 -0.28 9.52 33.31
C PRO A 353 -0.35 9.24 31.81
N PHE A 354 -0.87 10.19 31.03
CA PHE A 354 -0.97 10.05 29.58
C PHE A 354 0.40 9.95 28.93
N LEU A 355 1.32 10.87 29.25
CA LEU A 355 2.68 10.83 28.71
C LEU A 355 3.46 9.62 29.20
N CYS A 356 3.30 9.26 30.48
CA CYS A 356 3.94 8.08 31.07
C CYS A 356 3.58 6.80 30.31
N ASP A 357 2.29 6.54 30.10
CA ASP A 357 1.80 5.37 29.37
C ASP A 357 2.32 5.36 27.92
N LYS A 358 2.30 6.52 27.25
CA LYS A 358 2.83 6.64 25.88
C LYS A 358 4.32 6.32 25.78
N LEU A 359 5.13 6.73 26.75
CA LEU A 359 6.57 6.44 26.76
C LEU A 359 6.84 4.96 27.03
N LEU A 360 6.04 4.33 27.90
CA LEU A 360 6.14 2.89 28.17
C LEU A 360 5.80 2.07 26.93
N ASP A 361 4.71 2.42 26.24
CA ASP A 361 4.32 1.79 24.97
C ASP A 361 5.40 1.99 23.91
N TYR A 362 5.90 3.22 23.76
CA TYR A 362 6.95 3.54 22.79
C TYR A 362 8.21 2.71 23.01
N LEU A 363 8.66 2.52 24.26
CA LEU A 363 9.78 1.61 24.55
C LEU A 363 9.45 0.14 24.26
N ALA A 364 8.24 -0.30 24.60
CA ALA A 364 7.84 -1.69 24.46
C ALA A 364 7.69 -2.13 23.00
N PHE A 365 7.21 -1.23 22.14
CA PHE A 365 6.82 -1.58 20.76
C PHE A 365 7.76 -1.05 19.69
N ASN A 366 8.47 0.07 19.93
CA ASN A 366 9.31 0.69 18.90
C ASN A 366 10.81 0.44 19.09
N HIS A 367 11.23 -0.06 20.26
CA HIS A 367 12.63 -0.31 20.63
C HIS A 367 13.59 0.82 20.17
N PRO A 368 13.32 2.07 20.58
CA PRO A 368 14.02 3.25 20.05
C PRO A 368 15.48 3.30 20.50
N LYS A 369 16.37 3.64 19.56
CA LYS A 369 17.79 3.89 19.81
C LYS A 369 18.18 5.23 19.16
N PRO A 370 18.66 6.24 19.93
CA PRO A 370 19.16 7.47 19.33
C PRO A 370 20.34 7.18 18.41
N LEU A 371 20.40 7.92 17.30
CA LEU A 371 21.44 7.71 16.29
C LEU A 371 22.74 8.49 16.56
N SER A 372 22.73 9.42 17.52
CA SER A 372 23.87 10.28 17.82
C SER A 372 23.78 10.81 19.24
N GLU A 373 24.92 10.88 19.93
CA GLU A 373 25.04 11.57 21.23
C GLU A 373 25.04 13.10 21.06
N THR A 374 25.40 13.59 19.87
CA THR A 374 25.24 15.00 19.49
C THR A 374 23.92 15.18 18.74
N ILE A 375 22.99 15.92 19.33
CA ILE A 375 21.65 16.16 18.78
C ILE A 375 21.58 17.57 18.19
N GLU A 376 21.42 17.63 16.87
CA GLU A 376 21.17 18.88 16.14
C GLU A 376 19.66 19.02 15.92
N ALA A 377 19.00 19.72 16.84
CA ALA A 377 17.55 19.81 16.89
C ALA A 377 17.06 21.21 16.52
N LYS A 378 15.91 21.27 15.85
CA LYS A 378 15.27 22.53 15.48
C LYS A 378 14.15 22.84 16.46
N VAL A 379 14.14 24.08 16.97
CA VAL A 379 13.07 24.57 17.83
C VAL A 379 12.17 25.50 17.04
N ASN A 380 10.87 25.19 17.03
CA ASN A 380 9.84 26.03 16.43
C ASN A 380 8.89 26.56 17.50
N LYS A 381 8.57 27.85 17.45
CA LYS A 381 7.50 28.43 18.27
C LYS A 381 6.13 28.02 17.69
N THR A 382 5.25 27.53 18.54
CA THR A 382 3.87 27.16 18.20
C THR A 382 2.88 28.09 18.93
N LYS A 383 1.58 27.97 18.63
CA LYS A 383 0.54 28.72 19.36
C LYS A 383 0.50 28.39 20.86
N SER A 384 0.93 27.19 21.23
CA SER A 384 0.79 26.64 22.58
C SER A 384 2.13 26.49 23.32
N GLY A 385 3.25 26.90 22.72
CA GLY A 385 4.57 26.75 23.32
C GLY A 385 5.67 26.58 22.27
N TYR A 386 6.52 25.58 22.47
CA TYR A 386 7.66 25.30 21.61
C TYR A 386 7.69 23.82 21.26
N GLU A 387 8.15 23.52 20.05
CA GLU A 387 8.26 22.17 19.53
C GLU A 387 9.72 21.92 19.12
N LEU A 388 10.31 20.85 19.65
CA LEU A 388 11.64 20.39 19.31
C LEU A 388 11.52 19.28 18.26
N ARG A 389 12.19 19.44 17.12
CA ARG A 389 12.19 18.49 16.00
C ARG A 389 13.60 18.04 15.63
N LYS A 390 13.69 17.00 14.78
CA LYS A 390 14.92 16.43 14.22
C LYS A 390 15.78 15.64 15.22
N ILE A 391 15.20 15.14 16.31
CA ILE A 391 15.87 14.12 17.11
C ILE A 391 15.68 12.78 16.39
N ARG A 392 16.78 12.17 15.95
CA ARG A 392 16.72 10.99 15.08
C ARG A 392 16.86 9.70 15.87
N PHE A 393 15.93 8.78 15.65
CA PHE A 393 15.93 7.46 16.27
C PHE A 393 15.95 6.36 15.20
N LEU A 394 16.66 5.29 15.52
CA LEU A 394 16.43 3.97 14.93
C LEU A 394 15.33 3.29 15.73
N HIS A 395 14.30 2.81 15.04
CA HIS A 395 13.32 1.89 15.59
C HIS A 395 13.52 0.52 15.00
N ASN A 396 13.36 -0.49 15.84
CA ASN A 396 13.45 -1.89 15.46
C ASN A 396 12.14 -2.59 15.82
N TYR A 397 11.56 -3.33 14.89
CA TYR A 397 10.31 -4.06 15.04
C TYR A 397 10.55 -5.53 14.72
N PRO A 398 11.09 -6.32 15.68
CA PRO A 398 11.53 -7.69 15.42
C PRO A 398 10.40 -8.63 14.96
N SER A 399 9.18 -8.42 15.46
CA SER A 399 8.02 -9.26 15.13
C SER A 399 7.62 -9.22 13.65
N ILE A 400 8.05 -8.18 12.92
CA ILE A 400 7.74 -7.97 11.50
C ILE A 400 9.01 -7.71 10.66
N ASN A 401 10.20 -8.00 11.21
CA ASN A 401 11.50 -7.81 10.57
C ASN A 401 11.68 -6.42 9.92
N LYS A 402 11.25 -5.37 10.62
CA LYS A 402 11.27 -3.97 10.12
C LYS A 402 12.19 -3.10 10.96
N GLN A 403 12.92 -2.23 10.29
CA GLN A 403 13.66 -1.13 10.89
C GLN A 403 13.22 0.20 10.23
N SER A 404 13.11 1.26 11.01
CA SER A 404 12.81 2.60 10.48
C SER A 404 13.68 3.65 11.12
N THR A 405 13.97 4.70 10.36
CA THR A 405 14.53 5.93 10.90
C THR A 405 13.43 6.98 10.99
N GLU A 406 13.27 7.56 12.18
CA GLU A 406 12.35 8.67 12.45
C GLU A 406 13.08 9.90 12.95
#